data_AF-A0A9K3HB57-F1
#
_entry.id   AF-A0A9K3HB57-F1
#
_cell.length_a   1.000
_cell.length_b   1.000
_cell.length_c   1.000
_cell.angle_alpha   90.00
_cell.angle_beta   90.00
_cell.angle_gamma   90.00
#
_symmetry.space_group_name_H-M   'P 1'
#
loop_
_entity.id
_entity.type
_entity.pdbx_description
1 polymer ?
#
loop_
_entity_poly.entity_id
_entity_poly.type
_entity_poly.pdbx_seq_one_letter_code
_entity_poly.pdbx_strand_id
1 'polypeptide(L)'
;MCNALVDQEDHSKRKNFLIKYVGDCLGTLLMTFKAPFLPLFDELLPYLMPMWGKDRTDEEKRIAICIFDDVAEHCGDAAVKLLFTGLACVQSMVELHSDHMLAALSRLDVVIRRPDALHPDNVMAYDNAVSALGKIWQVHRDSINVAQVVPAWLNCLPIKGDLIEAKVVHDQLCSMVERSDGELLGLNHQYLPKIVGVFADVLSAGKDLASEETATRMINLLRQLQQTLPPSAMASTLSSLQPQQLALQSVLSS
;
A
#
# COMPACT_ATOMS: atom_id res chain seq x y z
N MET A 1 -21.15 17.67 37.36
CA MET A 1 -20.05 17.65 36.35
C MET A 1 -19.82 16.26 35.78
N CYS A 2 -19.74 15.18 36.57
CA CYS A 2 -19.46 13.83 36.04
C CYS A 2 -20.50 13.28 35.05
N ASN A 3 -21.81 13.47 35.28
CA ASN A 3 -22.84 12.90 34.37
C ASN A 3 -22.85 13.57 32.98
N ALA A 4 -22.59 14.87 32.90
CA ALA A 4 -22.56 15.60 31.62
C ALA A 4 -21.35 15.20 30.74
N LEU A 5 -20.23 14.82 31.35
CA LEU A 5 -19.05 14.32 30.64
C LEU A 5 -19.28 12.90 30.11
N VAL A 6 -19.92 12.03 30.91
CA VAL A 6 -20.31 10.67 30.50
C VAL A 6 -21.34 10.71 29.37
N ASP A 7 -22.34 11.59 29.45
CA ASP A 7 -23.34 11.78 28.39
C ASP A 7 -22.73 12.33 27.09
N GLN A 8 -21.76 13.26 27.19
CA GLN A 8 -21.02 13.75 26.01
C GLN A 8 -20.13 12.67 25.39
N GLU A 9 -19.47 11.85 26.20
CA GLU A 9 -18.61 10.77 25.73
C GLU A 9 -19.42 9.67 25.03
N ASP A 10 -20.58 9.30 25.58
CA ASP A 10 -21.51 8.32 25.00
C ASP A 10 -22.17 8.85 23.72
N HIS A 11 -22.56 10.13 23.68
CA HIS A 11 -23.05 10.78 22.46
C HIS A 11 -21.97 10.83 21.36
N SER A 12 -20.72 11.13 21.71
CA SER A 12 -19.59 11.12 20.78
C SER A 12 -19.31 9.72 20.21
N LYS A 13 -19.33 8.69 21.06
CA LYS A 13 -19.18 7.28 20.64
C LYS A 13 -20.31 6.85 19.70
N ARG A 14 -21.56 7.19 20.01
CA ARG A 14 -22.72 6.90 19.13
C ARG A 14 -22.62 7.63 17.79
N LYS A 15 -22.20 8.89 17.79
CA LYS A 15 -21.95 9.66 16.57
C LYS A 15 -20.90 8.98 15.68
N ASN A 16 -19.77 8.57 16.25
CA ASN A 16 -18.70 7.92 15.50
C ASN A 16 -19.15 6.57 14.91
N PHE A 17 -19.93 5.80 15.66
CA PHE A 17 -20.49 4.53 15.15
C PHE A 17 -21.41 4.75 13.94
N LEU A 18 -22.26 5.79 13.99
CA LEU A 18 -23.15 6.13 12.88
C LEU A 18 -22.35 6.58 11.64
N ILE A 19 -21.36 7.45 11.83
CA ILE A 19 -20.50 7.94 10.73
C ILE A 19 -19.74 6.79 10.09
N LYS A 20 -19.27 5.82 10.87
CA LYS A 20 -18.62 4.62 10.35
C LYS A 20 -19.57 3.81 9.46
N TYR A 21 -20.80 3.55 9.94
CA TYR A 21 -21.79 2.81 9.16
C TYR A 21 -22.14 3.52 7.85
N VAL A 22 -22.24 4.85 7.88
CA VAL A 22 -22.43 5.66 6.66
C VAL A 22 -21.24 5.52 5.71
N GLY A 23 -20.00 5.56 6.23
CA GLY A 23 -18.80 5.31 5.44
C GLY A 23 -18.81 3.94 4.77
N ASP A 24 -19.11 2.88 5.52
CA ASP A 24 -19.18 1.50 5.00
C ASP A 24 -20.27 1.35 3.90
N CYS A 25 -21.42 2.01 4.09
CA CYS A 25 -22.47 2.06 3.07
C CYS A 25 -22.02 2.80 1.80
N LEU A 26 -21.36 3.96 1.95
CA LEU A 26 -20.86 4.74 0.81
C LEU A 26 -19.79 3.97 0.04
N GLY A 27 -18.86 3.32 0.74
CA GLY A 27 -17.85 2.46 0.11
C GLY A 27 -18.49 1.32 -0.69
N THR A 28 -19.50 0.65 -0.13
CA THR A 28 -20.25 -0.40 -0.84
C THR A 28 -20.95 0.13 -2.10
N LEU A 29 -21.54 1.33 -2.03
CA LEU A 29 -22.19 1.98 -3.16
C LEU A 29 -21.17 2.36 -4.25
N LEU A 30 -20.01 2.90 -3.86
CA LEU A 30 -18.92 3.25 -4.78
C LEU A 30 -18.34 2.02 -5.47
N MET A 31 -18.11 0.93 -4.72
CA MET A 31 -17.65 -0.34 -5.27
C MET A 31 -18.65 -0.93 -6.28
N THR A 32 -19.95 -0.83 -5.99
CA THR A 32 -21.02 -1.43 -6.80
C THR A 32 -21.33 -0.60 -8.04
N PHE A 33 -21.53 0.70 -7.88
CA PHE A 33 -22.05 1.58 -8.92
C PHE A 33 -20.97 2.40 -9.61
N LYS A 34 -19.77 2.55 -9.02
CA LYS A 34 -18.60 3.21 -9.62
C LYS A 34 -18.91 4.62 -10.09
N ALA A 35 -18.28 5.06 -11.20
CA ALA A 35 -18.46 6.40 -11.78
C ALA A 35 -19.92 6.89 -11.92
N PRO A 36 -20.92 6.04 -12.29
CA PRO A 36 -22.34 6.41 -12.26
C PRO A 36 -22.89 6.94 -10.92
N PHE A 37 -22.27 6.62 -9.78
CA PHE A 37 -22.69 7.10 -8.47
C PHE A 37 -22.19 8.52 -8.16
N LEU A 38 -21.17 9.00 -8.87
CA LEU A 38 -20.51 10.27 -8.57
C LEU A 38 -21.45 11.48 -8.53
N PRO A 39 -22.46 11.65 -9.43
CA PRO A 39 -23.39 12.78 -9.32
C PRO A 39 -24.15 12.82 -7.99
N LEU A 40 -24.48 11.66 -7.42
CA LEU A 40 -25.13 11.57 -6.12
C LEU A 40 -24.11 11.75 -4.97
N PHE A 41 -22.89 11.27 -5.16
CA PHE A 41 -21.80 11.50 -4.21
C PHE A 41 -21.47 13.01 -4.05
N ASP A 42 -21.58 13.79 -5.13
CA ASP A 42 -21.36 15.24 -5.12
C ASP A 42 -22.29 15.97 -4.17
N GLU A 43 -23.55 15.51 -4.07
CA GLU A 43 -24.53 16.04 -3.14
C GLU A 43 -24.16 15.76 -1.67
N LEU A 44 -23.32 14.74 -1.44
CA LEU A 44 -22.86 14.33 -0.11
C LEU A 44 -21.55 15.03 0.31
N LEU A 45 -20.79 15.60 -0.63
CA LEU A 45 -19.53 16.30 -0.36
C LEU A 45 -19.65 17.38 0.74
N PRO A 46 -20.70 18.22 0.81
CA PRO A 46 -20.82 19.23 1.87
C PRO A 46 -20.87 18.67 3.29
N TYR A 47 -21.24 17.39 3.45
CA TYR A 47 -21.29 16.70 4.74
C TYR A 47 -19.99 15.97 5.06
N LEU A 48 -19.25 15.55 4.02
CA LEU A 48 -17.95 14.88 4.15
C LEU A 48 -16.80 15.89 4.35
N MET A 49 -16.84 17.05 3.70
CA MET A 49 -15.79 18.08 3.82
C MET A 49 -15.50 18.52 5.26
N PRO A 50 -16.50 18.75 6.12
CA PRO A 50 -16.26 19.14 7.50
C PRO A 50 -15.55 18.08 8.35
N MET A 51 -15.47 16.82 7.91
CA MET A 51 -14.78 15.74 8.63
C MET A 51 -13.25 15.92 8.64
N TRP A 52 -12.71 16.79 7.77
CA TRP A 52 -11.30 17.16 7.73
C TRP A 52 -10.91 18.31 8.67
N GLY A 53 -11.88 18.87 9.42
CA GLY A 53 -11.64 19.97 10.35
C GLY A 53 -10.56 19.66 11.38
N LYS A 54 -9.77 20.66 11.78
CA LYS A 54 -8.71 20.49 12.81
C LYS A 54 -9.29 20.06 14.16
N ASP A 55 -10.53 20.41 14.43
CA ASP A 55 -11.34 20.09 15.60
C ASP A 55 -12.06 18.73 15.53
N ARG A 56 -11.91 18.00 14.42
CA ARG A 56 -12.51 16.66 14.24
C ARG A 56 -11.64 15.56 14.82
N THR A 57 -12.31 14.49 15.22
CA THR A 57 -11.69 13.29 15.76
C THR A 57 -10.88 12.56 14.68
N ASP A 58 -9.89 11.78 15.09
CA ASP A 58 -9.08 10.99 14.15
C ASP A 58 -9.93 9.92 13.44
N GLU A 59 -10.96 9.40 14.09
CA GLU A 59 -11.91 8.46 13.48
C GLU A 59 -12.75 9.13 12.38
N GLU A 60 -13.25 10.35 12.58
CA GLU A 60 -13.95 11.10 11.54
C GLU A 60 -13.04 11.36 10.33
N LYS A 61 -11.77 11.73 10.56
CA LYS A 61 -10.79 11.93 9.48
C LYS A 61 -10.49 10.62 8.76
N ARG A 62 -10.33 9.52 9.50
CA ARG A 62 -10.10 8.18 8.94
C ARG A 62 -11.26 7.76 8.03
N ILE A 63 -12.50 7.94 8.48
CA ILE A 63 -13.68 7.58 7.68
C ILE A 63 -13.75 8.42 6.42
N ALA A 64 -13.45 9.73 6.50
CA ALA A 64 -13.37 10.58 5.32
C ALA A 64 -12.29 10.08 4.35
N ILE A 65 -11.10 9.74 4.84
CA ILE A 65 -10.03 9.14 4.03
C ILE A 65 -10.53 7.88 3.33
N CYS A 66 -11.14 6.92 4.05
CA CYS A 66 -11.64 5.68 3.45
C CYS A 66 -12.68 5.92 2.35
N ILE A 67 -13.63 6.85 2.57
CA ILE A 67 -14.64 7.17 1.56
C ILE A 67 -14.00 7.74 0.30
N PHE A 68 -13.02 8.66 0.44
CA PHE A 68 -12.33 9.24 -0.71
C PHE A 68 -11.38 8.24 -1.41
N ASP A 69 -10.84 7.27 -0.66
CA ASP A 69 -10.08 6.15 -1.20
C ASP A 69 -10.97 5.26 -2.08
N ASP A 70 -12.17 4.88 -1.61
CA ASP A 70 -13.16 4.13 -2.40
C ASP A 70 -13.57 4.88 -3.70
N VAL A 71 -13.69 6.21 -3.63
CA VAL A 71 -13.95 7.04 -4.82
C VAL A 71 -12.80 6.93 -5.81
N ALA A 72 -11.56 7.07 -5.35
CA ALA A 72 -10.37 6.97 -6.18
C ALA A 72 -10.21 5.57 -6.78
N GLU A 73 -10.41 4.53 -5.97
CA GLU A 73 -10.25 3.13 -6.37
C GLU A 73 -11.30 2.71 -7.40
N HIS A 74 -12.55 3.12 -7.21
CA HIS A 74 -13.66 2.57 -7.98
C HIS A 74 -14.15 3.47 -9.13
N CYS A 75 -13.82 4.76 -9.13
CA CYS A 75 -14.41 5.73 -10.08
C CYS A 75 -13.44 6.34 -11.11
N GLY A 76 -12.16 5.96 -11.10
CA GLY A 76 -11.19 6.30 -12.15
C GLY A 76 -11.02 7.82 -12.39
N ASP A 77 -10.80 8.25 -13.63
CA ASP A 77 -10.53 9.67 -13.99
C ASP A 77 -11.62 10.66 -13.54
N ALA A 78 -12.86 10.19 -13.31
CA ALA A 78 -13.95 11.03 -12.83
C ALA A 78 -13.81 11.37 -11.33
N ALA A 79 -13.13 10.52 -10.54
CA ALA A 79 -12.78 10.76 -9.15
C ALA A 79 -11.84 11.96 -8.97
N VAL A 80 -10.93 12.16 -9.93
CA VAL A 80 -9.91 13.21 -9.92
C VAL A 80 -10.57 14.58 -9.77
N LYS A 81 -11.63 14.88 -10.53
CA LYS A 81 -12.38 16.15 -10.43
C LYS A 81 -13.04 16.40 -9.06
N LEU A 82 -13.45 15.33 -8.36
CA LEU A 82 -14.19 15.42 -7.11
C LEU A 82 -13.29 15.43 -5.89
N LEU A 83 -12.18 14.70 -5.98
CA LEU A 83 -11.02 14.96 -5.15
C LEU A 83 -10.69 16.46 -5.28
N PHE A 84 -10.52 16.99 -6.50
CA PHE A 84 -10.16 18.40 -6.74
C PHE A 84 -11.13 19.44 -6.17
N THR A 85 -12.42 19.14 -6.12
CA THR A 85 -13.45 20.04 -5.57
C THR A 85 -13.51 19.97 -4.04
N GLY A 86 -13.13 18.84 -3.44
CA GLY A 86 -12.93 18.69 -1.99
C GLY A 86 -11.58 19.15 -1.46
N LEU A 87 -10.72 19.62 -2.34
CA LEU A 87 -9.27 19.61 -2.20
C LEU A 87 -8.68 20.85 -1.52
N ALA A 88 -9.35 21.48 -0.55
CA ALA A 88 -8.64 22.38 0.36
C ALA A 88 -7.89 21.60 1.47
N CYS A 89 -8.30 20.36 1.77
CA CYS A 89 -7.63 19.48 2.75
C CYS A 89 -6.87 18.32 2.11
N VAL A 90 -7.30 17.82 0.95
CA VAL A 90 -6.56 16.84 0.13
C VAL A 90 -5.51 17.53 -0.77
N GLN A 91 -5.34 18.85 -0.64
CA GLN A 91 -4.36 19.68 -1.36
C GLN A 91 -2.89 19.23 -1.17
N SER A 92 -2.66 18.24 -0.30
CA SER A 92 -1.36 17.58 -0.13
C SER A 92 -1.20 16.24 -0.88
N MET A 93 -2.23 15.67 -1.49
CA MET A 93 -2.15 14.28 -1.99
C MET A 93 -2.28 14.08 -3.49
N VAL A 94 -3.11 14.81 -4.24
CA VAL A 94 -3.24 14.55 -5.68
C VAL A 94 -3.68 15.81 -6.41
N GLU A 95 -2.74 16.55 -7.03
CA GLU A 95 -2.81 17.00 -8.44
C GLU A 95 -1.70 17.97 -8.88
N LEU A 96 -1.28 17.76 -10.14
CA LEU A 96 -0.52 18.60 -11.09
C LEU A 96 0.99 18.80 -10.86
N HIS A 97 1.76 18.06 -11.67
CA HIS A 97 3.19 18.23 -11.99
C HIS A 97 4.23 17.79 -10.95
N SER A 98 5.41 17.47 -11.49
CA SER A 98 6.65 16.94 -10.89
C SER A 98 6.93 17.34 -9.43
N ASP A 99 6.57 18.57 -9.06
CA ASP A 99 6.84 19.15 -7.74
C ASP A 99 5.99 18.52 -6.60
N HIS A 100 4.76 18.11 -6.89
CA HIS A 100 3.88 17.50 -5.88
C HIS A 100 4.18 16.01 -5.67
N MET A 101 4.69 15.34 -6.70
CA MET A 101 5.14 13.95 -6.61
C MET A 101 6.32 13.83 -5.64
N LEU A 102 7.29 14.76 -5.73
CA LEU A 102 8.39 14.86 -4.77
C LEU A 102 7.88 15.13 -3.35
N ALA A 103 6.85 15.96 -3.20
CA ALA A 103 6.23 16.20 -1.90
C ALA A 103 5.55 14.94 -1.35
N ALA A 104 4.78 14.20 -2.16
CA ALA A 104 4.15 12.95 -1.76
C ALA A 104 5.19 11.90 -1.36
N LEU A 105 6.23 11.71 -2.17
CA LEU A 105 7.36 10.83 -1.84
C LEU A 105 8.03 11.21 -0.53
N SER A 106 8.26 12.51 -0.29
CA SER A 106 8.81 13.00 0.98
C SER A 106 7.90 12.70 2.17
N ARG A 107 6.58 12.82 2.02
CA ARG A 107 5.62 12.51 3.09
C ARG A 107 5.54 11.02 3.37
N LEU A 108 5.53 10.18 2.34
CA LEU A 108 5.57 8.72 2.48
C LEU A 108 6.87 8.28 3.17
N ASP A 109 8.02 8.86 2.77
CA ASP A 109 9.32 8.59 3.40
C ASP A 109 9.32 8.96 4.89
N VAL A 110 8.68 10.07 5.28
CA VAL A 110 8.50 10.42 6.70
C VAL A 110 7.72 9.35 7.45
N VAL A 111 6.61 8.85 6.89
CA VAL A 111 5.79 7.79 7.53
C VAL A 111 6.60 6.50 7.68
N ILE A 112 7.27 6.06 6.62
CA ILE A 112 8.06 4.83 6.58
C ILE A 112 9.24 4.87 7.57
N ARG A 113 9.89 6.03 7.72
CA ARG A 113 11.06 6.19 8.60
C ARG A 113 10.75 6.47 10.06
N ARG A 114 9.47 6.58 10.44
CA ARG A 114 9.12 6.81 11.84
C ARG A 114 9.68 5.68 12.73
N PRO A 115 10.29 5.99 13.88
CA PRO A 115 10.81 4.95 14.79
C PRO A 115 9.75 3.96 15.27
N ASP A 116 8.48 4.41 15.34
CA ASP A 116 7.32 3.63 15.77
C ASP A 116 6.48 3.11 14.59
N ALA A 117 6.97 3.19 13.34
CA ALA A 117 6.17 2.82 12.17
C ALA A 117 5.73 1.35 12.18
N LEU A 118 6.57 0.46 12.71
CA LEU A 118 6.31 -0.98 12.84
C LEU A 118 5.58 -1.36 14.14
N HIS A 119 5.15 -0.38 14.95
CA HIS A 119 4.30 -0.64 16.11
C HIS A 119 2.97 -1.27 15.65
N PRO A 120 2.36 -2.23 16.37
CA PRO A 120 1.09 -2.85 15.96
C PRO A 120 -0.04 -1.88 15.63
N ASP A 121 -0.07 -0.74 16.32
CA ASP A 121 -1.08 0.31 16.06
C ASP A 121 -0.83 1.12 14.78
N ASN A 122 0.42 1.12 14.27
CA ASN A 122 0.86 1.92 13.13
C ASN A 122 1.17 1.09 11.88
N VAL A 123 1.34 -0.24 12.03
CA VAL A 123 1.82 -1.13 10.97
C VAL A 123 0.97 -1.08 9.71
N MET A 124 -0.35 -0.90 9.83
CA MET A 124 -1.24 -0.73 8.67
C MET A 124 -0.91 0.56 7.90
N ALA A 125 -0.67 1.67 8.59
CA ALA A 125 -0.31 2.93 7.94
C ALA A 125 1.08 2.85 7.28
N TYR A 126 2.02 2.13 7.90
CA TYR A 126 3.32 1.83 7.30
C TYR A 126 3.16 1.01 6.01
N ASP A 127 2.39 -0.09 6.05
CA ASP A 127 2.16 -0.96 4.91
C ASP A 127 1.50 -0.22 3.73
N ASN A 128 0.48 0.59 4.02
CA ASN A 128 -0.19 1.40 3.00
C ASN A 128 0.75 2.46 2.40
N ALA A 129 1.65 3.05 3.21
CA ALA A 129 2.65 3.98 2.71
C ALA A 129 3.68 3.29 1.79
N VAL A 130 4.12 2.08 2.14
CA VAL A 130 5.02 1.26 1.29
C VAL A 130 4.31 0.88 -0.02
N SER A 131 3.02 0.53 0.04
CA SER A 131 2.23 0.23 -1.16
C SER A 131 2.06 1.44 -2.07
N ALA A 132 1.68 2.60 -1.51
CA ALA A 132 1.58 3.85 -2.26
C ALA A 132 2.90 4.23 -2.94
N LEU A 133 4.03 4.05 -2.25
CA LEU A 133 5.36 4.29 -2.81
C LEU A 133 5.62 3.42 -4.06
N GLY A 134 5.25 2.13 -3.99
CA GLY A 134 5.35 1.21 -5.12
C GLY A 134 4.45 1.61 -6.28
N LYS A 135 3.18 1.95 -6.02
CA LYS A 135 2.20 2.39 -7.03
C LYS A 135 2.67 3.67 -7.76
N ILE A 136 3.15 4.67 -7.02
CA ILE A 136 3.69 5.92 -7.58
C ILE A 136 4.84 5.63 -8.54
N TRP A 137 5.76 4.76 -8.14
CA TRP A 137 6.89 4.37 -8.99
C TRP A 137 6.43 3.70 -10.29
N GLN A 138 5.44 2.79 -10.23
CA GLN A 138 4.96 2.08 -11.41
C GLN A 138 4.33 3.01 -12.46
N VAL A 139 3.67 4.07 -12.02
CA VAL A 139 3.01 5.04 -12.92
C VAL A 139 4.00 6.10 -13.41
N HIS A 140 4.97 6.52 -12.61
CA HIS A 140 5.84 7.68 -12.88
C HIS A 140 7.33 7.32 -13.03
N ARG A 141 7.63 6.16 -13.60
CA ARG A 141 9.00 5.62 -13.71
C ARG A 141 10.00 6.61 -14.34
N ASP A 142 9.58 7.40 -15.32
CA ASP A 142 10.44 8.34 -16.06
C ASP A 142 10.63 9.70 -15.35
N SER A 143 9.88 9.97 -14.27
CA SER A 143 9.84 11.29 -13.60
C SER A 143 10.49 11.31 -12.21
N ILE A 144 10.88 10.15 -11.67
CA ILE A 144 11.41 10.01 -10.30
C ILE A 144 12.87 9.52 -10.35
N ASN A 145 13.68 9.88 -9.35
CA ASN A 145 15.00 9.27 -9.15
C ASN A 145 14.87 7.79 -8.69
N VAL A 146 14.59 6.91 -9.66
CA VAL A 146 14.31 5.48 -9.46
C VAL A 146 15.44 4.76 -8.71
N ALA A 147 16.69 5.16 -8.95
CA ALA A 147 17.88 4.54 -8.38
C ALA A 147 17.94 4.61 -6.84
N GLN A 148 17.27 5.57 -6.22
CA GLN A 148 17.21 5.69 -4.75
C GLN A 148 15.93 5.11 -4.16
N VAL A 149 14.80 5.24 -4.88
CA VAL A 149 13.48 4.84 -4.37
C VAL A 149 13.32 3.32 -4.36
N VAL A 150 13.75 2.62 -5.42
CA VAL A 150 13.54 1.17 -5.55
C VAL A 150 14.27 0.37 -4.46
N PRO A 151 15.55 0.64 -4.13
CA PRO A 151 16.21 -0.06 -3.03
C PRO A 151 15.57 0.23 -1.68
N ALA A 152 15.11 1.47 -1.44
CA ALA A 152 14.44 1.83 -0.20
C ALA A 152 13.09 1.10 -0.04
N TRP A 153 12.29 1.07 -1.11
CA TRP A 153 11.03 0.34 -1.16
C TRP A 153 11.23 -1.17 -0.97
N LEU A 154 12.18 -1.80 -1.68
CA LEU A 154 12.49 -3.22 -1.56
C LEU A 154 12.93 -3.61 -0.13
N ASN A 155 13.65 -2.73 0.56
CA ASN A 155 14.05 -2.95 1.95
C ASN A 155 12.87 -2.98 2.93
N CYS A 156 11.73 -2.38 2.57
CA CYS A 156 10.52 -2.40 3.38
C CYS A 156 9.75 -3.74 3.29
N LEU A 157 10.05 -4.57 2.29
CA LEU A 157 9.33 -5.82 2.02
C LEU A 157 9.90 -7.02 2.79
N PRO A 158 9.08 -8.06 3.05
CA PRO A 158 7.63 -8.11 2.82
C PRO A 158 6.85 -7.28 3.85
N ILE A 159 5.73 -6.70 3.42
CA ILE A 159 4.74 -6.10 4.33
C ILE A 159 3.75 -7.17 4.82
N LYS A 160 3.23 -7.02 6.04
CA LYS A 160 2.50 -8.11 6.74
C LYS A 160 1.32 -7.66 7.61
N GLY A 161 1.20 -6.39 7.93
CA GLY A 161 0.14 -5.82 8.74
C GLY A 161 -1.17 -5.62 7.98
N ASP A 162 -1.11 -5.02 6.79
CA ASP A 162 -2.27 -4.89 5.91
C ASP A 162 -2.24 -6.00 4.84
N LEU A 163 -3.10 -7.01 5.01
CA LEU A 163 -3.16 -8.17 4.12
C LEU A 163 -3.72 -7.84 2.73
N ILE A 164 -4.46 -6.74 2.58
CA ILE A 164 -4.97 -6.30 1.28
C ILE A 164 -3.80 -5.69 0.51
N GLU A 165 -3.08 -4.74 1.12
CA GLU A 165 -1.94 -4.10 0.48
C GLU A 165 -0.76 -5.06 0.30
N ALA A 166 -0.57 -6.02 1.20
CA ALA A 166 0.43 -7.08 1.02
C ALA A 166 0.23 -7.83 -0.30
N LYS A 167 -1.00 -8.22 -0.65
CA LYS A 167 -1.28 -8.90 -1.92
C LYS A 167 -0.94 -8.02 -3.12
N VAL A 168 -1.28 -6.74 -3.06
CA VAL A 168 -1.00 -5.77 -4.13
C VAL A 168 0.51 -5.59 -4.33
N VAL A 169 1.24 -5.34 -3.25
CA VAL A 169 2.68 -5.07 -3.27
C VAL A 169 3.49 -6.28 -3.69
N HIS A 170 3.13 -7.47 -3.22
CA HIS A 170 3.82 -8.70 -3.60
C HIS A 170 3.55 -9.10 -5.06
N ASP A 171 2.35 -8.83 -5.57
CA ASP A 171 2.04 -8.99 -6.99
C ASP A 171 2.80 -7.98 -7.88
N GLN A 172 2.91 -6.74 -7.39
CA GLN A 172 3.72 -5.72 -8.03
C GLN A 172 5.20 -6.15 -8.11
N LEU A 173 5.76 -6.69 -7.03
CA LEU A 173 7.14 -7.21 -7.03
C LEU A 173 7.34 -8.30 -8.09
N CYS A 174 6.42 -9.27 -8.21
CA CYS A 174 6.49 -10.29 -9.27
C CYS A 174 6.55 -9.65 -10.66
N SER A 175 5.68 -8.68 -10.91
CA SER A 175 5.61 -7.97 -12.20
C SER A 175 6.91 -7.24 -12.54
N MET A 176 7.60 -6.69 -11.54
CA MET A 176 8.89 -6.02 -11.73
C MET A 176 10.04 -7.00 -12.03
N VAL A 177 10.05 -8.15 -11.37
CA VAL A 177 11.05 -9.20 -11.61
C VAL A 177 10.85 -9.81 -13.00
N GLU A 178 9.61 -10.06 -13.41
CA GLU A 178 9.27 -10.58 -14.75
C GLU A 178 9.74 -9.66 -15.88
N ARG A 179 9.61 -8.34 -15.71
CA ARG A 179 10.14 -7.34 -16.65
C ARG A 179 11.66 -7.21 -16.64
N SER A 180 12.34 -7.86 -15.70
CA SER A 180 13.79 -7.73 -15.48
C SER A 180 14.21 -6.28 -15.25
N ASP A 181 13.46 -5.55 -14.42
CA ASP A 181 13.73 -4.14 -14.14
C ASP A 181 15.13 -3.96 -13.53
N GLY A 182 16.02 -3.30 -14.27
CA GLY A 182 17.44 -3.17 -13.90
C GLY A 182 17.66 -2.44 -12.57
N GLU A 183 16.79 -1.49 -12.22
CA GLU A 183 16.84 -0.77 -10.95
C GLU A 183 16.41 -1.64 -9.77
N LEU A 184 15.53 -2.63 -9.99
CA LEU A 184 15.12 -3.60 -8.96
C LEU A 184 16.19 -4.64 -8.72
N LEU A 185 16.74 -5.21 -9.79
CA LEU A 185 17.77 -6.24 -9.68
C LEU A 185 19.10 -5.66 -9.18
N GLY A 186 19.35 -4.39 -9.52
CA GLY A 186 20.58 -3.68 -9.21
C GLY A 186 21.75 -4.12 -10.09
N LEU A 187 22.87 -3.41 -9.98
CA LEU A 187 24.10 -3.77 -10.70
C LEU A 187 24.53 -5.18 -10.28
N ASN A 188 24.83 -6.03 -11.27
CA ASN A 188 25.22 -7.42 -11.07
C ASN A 188 24.26 -8.24 -10.18
N HIS A 189 22.96 -7.92 -10.21
CA HIS A 189 21.94 -8.61 -9.41
C HIS A 189 22.14 -8.49 -7.88
N GLN A 190 22.75 -7.40 -7.39
CA GLN A 190 23.06 -7.23 -5.97
C GLN A 190 21.84 -7.31 -5.03
N TYR A 191 20.64 -7.02 -5.52
CA TYR A 191 19.41 -7.05 -4.71
C TYR A 191 18.66 -8.37 -4.79
N LEU A 192 19.12 -9.29 -5.63
CA LEU A 192 18.52 -10.61 -5.81
C LEU A 192 18.36 -11.39 -4.50
N PRO A 193 19.34 -11.41 -3.57
CA PRO A 193 19.15 -12.14 -2.33
C PRO A 193 17.99 -11.62 -1.49
N LYS A 194 17.78 -10.29 -1.48
CA LYS A 194 16.63 -9.68 -0.80
C LYS A 194 15.31 -10.09 -1.46
N ILE A 195 15.24 -10.07 -2.79
CA ILE A 195 14.03 -10.47 -3.55
C ILE A 195 13.67 -11.93 -3.27
N VAL A 196 14.66 -12.83 -3.33
CA VAL A 196 14.46 -14.26 -3.03
C VAL A 196 14.02 -14.46 -1.58
N GLY A 197 14.60 -13.70 -0.64
CA GLY A 197 14.17 -13.71 0.76
C GLY A 197 12.72 -13.27 0.96
N VAL A 198 12.30 -12.20 0.27
CA VAL A 198 10.90 -11.73 0.27
C VAL A 198 9.96 -12.82 -0.25
N PHE A 199 10.28 -13.44 -1.39
CA PHE A 199 9.46 -14.54 -1.93
C PHE A 199 9.38 -15.72 -0.97
N ALA A 200 10.50 -16.10 -0.34
CA ALA A 200 10.52 -17.20 0.61
C ALA A 200 9.67 -16.90 1.86
N ASP A 201 9.73 -15.68 2.39
CA ASP A 201 8.90 -15.23 3.52
C ASP A 201 7.41 -15.23 3.17
N VAL A 202 7.04 -14.70 2.00
CA VAL A 202 5.64 -14.63 1.54
C VAL A 202 5.07 -16.03 1.33
N LEU A 203 5.80 -16.91 0.67
CA LEU A 203 5.38 -18.29 0.44
C LEU A 203 5.28 -19.09 1.75
N SER A 204 6.15 -18.82 2.72
CA SER A 204 6.10 -19.45 4.04
C SER A 204 4.91 -18.99 4.89
N ALA A 205 4.37 -17.79 4.62
CA ALA A 205 3.19 -17.26 5.29
C ALA A 205 1.85 -17.81 4.73
N GLY A 206 1.88 -18.66 3.69
CA GLY A 206 0.68 -19.25 3.10
C GLY A 206 -0.15 -18.26 2.27
N LYS A 207 -1.48 -18.32 2.36
CA LYS A 207 -2.42 -17.54 1.53
C LYS A 207 -2.71 -16.13 2.07
N ASP A 208 -2.06 -15.73 3.14
CA ASP A 208 -2.36 -14.46 3.82
C ASP A 208 -1.74 -13.27 3.08
N LEU A 209 -0.46 -13.38 2.71
CA LEU A 209 0.32 -12.28 2.15
C LEU A 209 0.28 -12.19 0.62
N ALA A 210 -0.23 -13.21 -0.07
CA ALA A 210 -0.29 -13.27 -1.52
C ALA A 210 -1.55 -14.01 -2.00
N SER A 211 -2.01 -13.68 -3.21
CA SER A 211 -3.00 -14.50 -3.89
C SER A 211 -2.38 -15.82 -4.36
N GLU A 212 -3.22 -16.82 -4.68
CA GLU A 212 -2.74 -18.11 -5.19
C GLU A 212 -2.01 -17.97 -6.53
N GLU A 213 -2.48 -17.05 -7.39
CA GLU A 213 -1.83 -16.68 -8.63
C GLU A 213 -0.46 -16.03 -8.36
N THR A 214 -0.42 -15.04 -7.47
CA THR A 214 0.82 -14.35 -7.09
C THR A 214 1.85 -15.32 -6.49
N ALA A 215 1.43 -16.24 -5.62
CA ALA A 215 2.29 -17.28 -5.07
C ALA A 215 2.84 -18.21 -6.17
N THR A 216 2.00 -18.60 -7.12
CA THR A 216 2.42 -19.40 -8.28
C THR A 216 3.46 -18.66 -9.13
N ARG A 217 3.25 -17.36 -9.38
CA ARG A 217 4.22 -16.50 -10.07
C ARG A 217 5.56 -16.44 -9.34
N MET A 218 5.56 -16.26 -8.02
CA MET A 218 6.78 -16.28 -7.21
C MET A 218 7.56 -17.59 -7.36
N ILE A 219 6.88 -18.73 -7.30
CA ILE A 219 7.51 -20.05 -7.46
C ILE A 219 8.16 -20.18 -8.84
N ASN A 220 7.45 -19.77 -9.90
CA ASN A 220 7.97 -19.84 -11.26
C ASN A 220 9.19 -18.92 -11.45
N LEU A 221 9.16 -17.71 -10.88
CA LEU A 221 10.30 -16.79 -10.92
C LEU A 221 11.50 -17.35 -10.18
N LEU A 222 11.31 -17.96 -9.00
CA LEU A 222 12.38 -18.62 -8.26
C LEU A 222 13.03 -19.75 -9.07
N ARG A 223 12.22 -20.58 -9.75
CA ARG A 223 12.72 -21.65 -10.64
C ARG A 223 13.46 -21.09 -11.84
N GLN A 224 12.95 -20.02 -12.45
CA GLN A 224 13.62 -19.36 -13.57
C GLN A 224 14.98 -18.81 -13.15
N LEU A 225 15.05 -18.11 -12.01
CA LEU A 225 16.30 -17.58 -11.46
C LEU A 225 17.31 -18.70 -11.16
N GLN A 226 16.85 -19.87 -10.70
CA GLN A 226 17.71 -21.05 -10.50
C GLN A 226 18.36 -21.55 -11.79
N GLN A 227 17.66 -21.44 -12.93
CA GLN A 227 18.14 -21.90 -14.22
C GLN A 227 19.01 -20.86 -14.94
N THR A 228 18.74 -19.58 -14.74
CA THR A 228 19.42 -18.49 -15.48
C THR A 228 20.68 -17.99 -14.80
N LEU A 229 20.80 -18.15 -13.48
CA LEU A 229 21.94 -17.61 -12.73
C LEU A 229 23.09 -18.61 -12.61
N PRO A 230 24.35 -18.13 -12.58
CA PRO A 230 25.50 -18.97 -12.27
C PRO A 230 25.32 -19.69 -10.92
N PRO A 231 25.76 -20.96 -10.78
CA PRO A 231 25.66 -21.70 -9.53
C PRO A 231 26.27 -20.97 -8.32
N SER A 232 27.33 -20.19 -8.54
CA SER A 232 27.97 -19.38 -7.50
C SER A 232 27.09 -18.22 -7.01
N ALA A 233 26.35 -17.55 -7.90
CA ALA A 233 25.43 -16.47 -7.54
C ALA A 233 24.20 -17.01 -6.79
N MET A 234 23.69 -18.17 -7.21
CA MET A 234 22.59 -18.86 -6.53
C MET A 234 23.03 -19.35 -5.15
N ALA A 235 24.21 -19.97 -5.03
CA ALA A 235 24.75 -20.40 -3.74
C ALA A 235 24.97 -19.22 -2.78
N SER A 236 25.50 -18.09 -3.28
CA SER A 236 25.64 -16.86 -2.50
C SER A 236 24.29 -16.34 -2.00
N THR A 237 23.27 -16.33 -2.87
CA THR A 237 21.91 -15.92 -2.53
C THR A 237 21.32 -16.82 -1.45
N LEU A 238 21.36 -18.14 -1.64
CA LEU A 238 20.84 -19.11 -0.67
C LEU A 238 21.55 -19.04 0.68
N SER A 239 22.88 -18.86 0.67
CA SER A 239 23.67 -18.74 1.90
C SER A 239 23.32 -17.50 2.73
N SER A 240 22.75 -16.47 2.12
CA SER A 240 22.32 -15.25 2.81
C SER A 240 20.95 -15.37 3.50
N LEU A 241 20.20 -16.44 3.23
CA LEU A 241 18.80 -16.65 3.65
C LEU A 241 18.66 -17.61 4.83
N GLN A 242 19.52 -17.49 5.84
CA GLN A 242 19.78 -18.55 6.83
C GLN A 242 18.68 -18.89 7.86
N PRO A 243 17.44 -18.37 7.78
CA PRO A 243 16.27 -19.12 8.28
C PRO A 243 15.36 -19.68 7.16
N GLN A 244 15.25 -19.02 6.00
CA GLN A 244 14.32 -19.42 4.93
C GLN A 244 14.87 -20.48 3.95
N GLN A 245 16.16 -20.83 4.02
CA GLN A 245 16.82 -21.71 3.05
C GLN A 245 16.12 -23.07 2.86
N LEU A 246 15.69 -23.71 3.95
CA LEU A 246 15.03 -25.03 3.90
C LEU A 246 13.64 -24.96 3.27
N ALA A 247 12.85 -23.94 3.62
CA ALA A 247 11.53 -23.72 3.04
C ALA A 247 11.65 -23.50 1.53
N LEU A 248 12.61 -22.68 1.11
CA LEU A 248 12.86 -22.40 -0.29
C LEU A 248 13.32 -23.64 -1.07
N GLN A 249 14.16 -24.49 -0.48
CA GLN A 249 14.56 -25.76 -1.11
C GLN A 249 13.37 -26.68 -1.36
N SER A 250 12.43 -26.75 -0.41
CA SER A 250 11.22 -27.56 -0.57
C SER A 250 10.35 -27.08 -1.74
N VAL A 251 10.15 -25.76 -1.84
CA VAL A 251 9.38 -25.10 -2.91
C VAL A 251 10.02 -25.31 -4.29
N LEU A 252 11.35 -25.23 -4.36
CA LEU A 252 12.10 -25.41 -5.61
C LEU A 252 12.15 -26.88 -6.07
N SER A 253 12.04 -27.83 -5.14
CA SER A 253 12.08 -29.27 -5.43
C SER A 253 10.73 -29.90 -5.80
N SER A 254 9.62 -29.18 -5.53
CA SER A 254 8.26 -29.59 -5.90
C SER A 254 7.90 -29.22 -7.32
#